data_AF-A0A5N8AEC3-F1
#
_entry.id   AF-A0A5N8AEC3-F1
#
_cell.length_a   1.000
_cell.length_b   1.000
_cell.length_c   1.000
_cell.angle_alpha   90.00
_cell.angle_beta   90.00
_cell.angle_gamma   90.00
#
_symmetry.space_group_name_H-M   'P 1'
#
loop_
_entity.id
_entity.type
_entity.pdbx_description
1 polymer ?
#
loop_
_entity_poly.entity_id
_entity_poly.type
_entity_poly.pdbx_seq_one_letter_code
_entity_poly.pdbx_strand_id
1 'polypeptide(L)'
;MSGQDHQNQDDSTLEFAALLCSRLCHDLLSPVGAFSNGLELMASETDPDMQARCLDLLNESARTSTNKLKFFRLAFGAAGGYGDELPVEEARQAIEGMFAAAGRVSVNWMPGADMLNKRAVKILLNLALIAGDALVRGGQLDIGAETGSNGIELAVRAQGQKIMLDGGLRAALDGSLSADDLSARNAAAWMARRLVVQAGGQIMLSPEGEAALVFGAFLPR
;
A
#
# COMPACT_ATOMS: atom_id res chain seq x y z
N MET A 1 -1.21 -27.22 27.99
CA MET A 1 -1.92 -26.09 27.34
C MET A 1 -0.96 -25.19 26.55
N SER A 2 0.27 -24.90 27.00
CA SER A 2 1.20 -24.01 26.27
C SER A 2 1.72 -24.52 24.91
N GLY A 3 1.74 -25.83 24.64
CA GLY A 3 2.27 -26.38 23.40
C GLY A 3 1.33 -26.28 22.18
N GLN A 4 0.01 -26.37 22.39
CA GLN A 4 -0.97 -26.28 21.30
C GLN A 4 -1.26 -24.82 20.91
N ASP A 5 -1.24 -23.89 21.87
CA ASP A 5 -1.43 -22.46 21.62
C ASP A 5 -0.28 -21.85 20.80
N HIS A 6 0.97 -22.25 21.08
CA HIS A 6 2.12 -21.83 20.27
C HIS A 6 2.07 -22.37 18.84
N GLN A 7 1.68 -23.63 18.66
CA GLN A 7 1.62 -24.26 17.34
C GLN A 7 0.51 -23.68 16.45
N ASN A 8 -0.67 -23.39 17.02
CA ASN A 8 -1.75 -22.67 16.32
C ASN A 8 -1.36 -21.23 15.94
N GLN A 9 -0.54 -20.58 16.76
CA GLN A 9 -0.09 -19.20 16.50
C GLN A 9 0.98 -19.14 15.40
N ASP A 10 1.84 -20.15 15.31
CA ASP A 10 2.82 -20.30 14.23
C ASP A 10 2.15 -20.59 12.88
N ASP A 11 1.15 -21.48 12.85
CA ASP A 11 0.38 -21.78 11.63
C ASP A 11 -0.38 -20.55 11.11
N SER A 12 -1.00 -19.76 12.01
CA SER A 12 -1.65 -18.50 11.65
C SER A 12 -0.66 -17.46 11.10
N THR A 13 0.57 -17.43 11.62
CA THR A 13 1.62 -16.53 11.13
C THR A 13 2.08 -16.92 9.72
N LEU A 14 2.24 -18.22 9.46
CA LEU A 14 2.61 -18.74 8.15
C LEU A 14 1.50 -18.50 7.11
N GLU A 15 0.25 -18.70 7.49
CA GLU A 15 -0.89 -18.42 6.63
C GLU A 15 -0.97 -16.93 6.28
N PHE A 16 -0.82 -16.04 7.26
CA PHE A 16 -0.78 -14.60 6.99
C PHE A 16 0.37 -14.19 6.06
N ALA A 17 1.56 -14.77 6.24
CA ALA A 17 2.68 -14.56 5.34
C ALA A 17 2.36 -15.04 3.92
N ALA A 18 1.70 -16.18 3.77
CA ALA A 18 1.26 -16.70 2.47
C ALA A 18 0.23 -15.78 1.79
N LEU A 19 -0.70 -15.19 2.55
CA LEU A 19 -1.67 -14.21 2.03
C LEU A 19 -0.98 -12.93 1.53
N LEU A 20 0.00 -12.40 2.28
CA LEU A 20 0.81 -11.27 1.83
C LEU A 20 1.62 -11.61 0.56
N CYS A 21 2.26 -12.77 0.51
CA CYS A 21 2.98 -13.23 -0.69
C CYS A 21 2.03 -13.34 -1.90
N SER A 22 0.83 -13.89 -1.69
CA SER A 22 -0.19 -14.00 -2.75
C SER A 22 -0.60 -12.63 -3.29
N ARG A 23 -0.80 -11.64 -2.40
CA ARG A 23 -1.10 -10.26 -2.80
C ARG A 23 0.04 -9.63 -3.62
N LEU A 24 1.28 -9.77 -3.15
CA LEU A 24 2.46 -9.24 -3.83
C LEU A 24 2.63 -9.85 -5.23
N CYS A 25 2.50 -11.18 -5.34
CA CYS A 25 2.58 -11.89 -6.60
C CYS A 25 1.48 -11.45 -7.56
N HIS A 26 0.23 -11.36 -7.09
CA HIS A 26 -0.91 -10.89 -7.88
C HIS A 26 -0.65 -9.49 -8.46
N ASP A 27 -0.20 -8.55 -7.63
CA ASP A 27 -0.03 -7.16 -8.06
C ASP A 27 1.15 -6.95 -9.01
N LEU A 28 2.17 -7.82 -8.97
CA LEU A 28 3.32 -7.81 -9.89
C LEU A 28 3.06 -8.59 -11.18
N LEU A 29 2.18 -9.60 -11.16
CA LEU A 29 1.97 -10.49 -12.30
C LEU A 29 1.52 -9.73 -13.56
N SER A 30 0.65 -8.72 -13.39
CA SER A 30 0.15 -7.92 -14.52
C SER A 30 1.25 -7.14 -15.26
N PRO A 31 2.02 -6.23 -14.62
CA PRO A 31 3.05 -5.48 -15.34
C PRO A 31 4.23 -6.35 -15.79
N VAL A 32 4.57 -7.43 -15.06
CA VAL A 32 5.61 -8.38 -15.50
C VAL A 32 5.13 -9.21 -16.71
N GLY A 33 3.86 -9.63 -16.72
CA GLY A 33 3.27 -10.35 -17.85
C GLY A 33 3.18 -9.47 -19.10
N ALA A 34 2.78 -8.20 -18.95
CA ALA A 34 2.79 -7.23 -20.05
C ALA A 34 4.18 -7.04 -20.64
N PHE A 35 5.22 -7.05 -19.81
CA PHE A 35 6.61 -7.00 -20.25
C PHE A 35 7.00 -8.22 -21.10
N SER A 36 6.66 -9.44 -20.66
CA SER A 36 6.93 -10.66 -21.45
C SER A 36 6.21 -10.64 -22.80
N ASN A 37 4.92 -10.29 -22.80
CA ASN A 37 4.11 -10.22 -24.03
C ASN A 37 4.66 -9.18 -25.01
N GLY A 38 5.15 -8.04 -24.51
CA GLY A 38 5.77 -7.01 -25.35
C GLY A 38 7.06 -7.48 -26.03
N LEU A 39 7.87 -8.31 -25.36
CA LEU A 39 9.08 -8.90 -25.94
C LEU A 39 8.75 -9.91 -27.04
N GLU A 40 7.73 -10.74 -26.83
CA GLU A 40 7.25 -11.70 -27.82
C GLU A 40 6.74 -10.99 -29.09
N LEU A 41 5.98 -9.90 -28.92
CA LEU A 41 5.52 -9.08 -30.02
C LEU A 41 6.68 -8.44 -30.77
N MET A 42 7.64 -7.85 -30.05
CA MET A 42 8.84 -7.26 -30.65
C MET A 42 9.68 -8.24 -31.47
N ALA A 43 9.74 -9.51 -31.07
CA ALA A 43 10.56 -10.51 -31.77
C ALA A 43 10.03 -10.86 -33.17
N SER A 44 8.74 -10.64 -33.42
CA SER A 44 8.07 -10.97 -34.68
C SER A 44 7.58 -9.76 -35.47
N GLU A 45 7.51 -8.59 -34.84
CA GLU A 45 7.08 -7.35 -35.48
C GLU A 45 8.15 -6.78 -36.41
N THR A 46 7.73 -6.35 -37.61
CA THR A 46 8.61 -5.80 -38.66
C THR A 46 8.22 -4.38 -39.06
N ASP A 47 7.03 -3.93 -38.68
CA ASP A 47 6.59 -2.57 -38.87
C ASP A 47 7.29 -1.62 -37.86
N PRO A 48 8.04 -0.60 -38.33
CA PRO A 48 8.79 0.30 -37.44
C PRO A 48 7.92 1.07 -36.44
N ASP A 49 6.70 1.47 -36.83
CA ASP A 49 5.80 2.22 -35.97
C ASP A 49 5.25 1.31 -34.86
N MET A 50 4.92 0.05 -35.16
CA MET A 50 4.51 -0.93 -34.15
C MET A 50 5.65 -1.32 -33.23
N GLN A 51 6.89 -1.47 -33.73
CA GLN A 51 8.06 -1.70 -32.88
C GLN A 51 8.27 -0.56 -31.87
N ALA A 52 8.13 0.70 -32.30
CA ALA A 52 8.23 1.85 -31.41
C ALA A 52 7.16 1.81 -30.31
N ARG A 53 5.91 1.49 -30.65
CA ARG A 53 4.83 1.32 -29.67
C ARG A 53 5.09 0.17 -28.69
N CYS A 54 5.67 -0.94 -29.16
CA CYS A 54 6.04 -2.05 -28.28
C CYS A 54 7.13 -1.63 -27.27
N LEU A 55 8.14 -0.87 -27.72
CA LEU A 55 9.15 -0.32 -26.83
C LEU A 55 8.56 0.61 -25.78
N ASP A 56 7.59 1.45 -26.14
CA ASP A 56 6.88 2.30 -25.18
C ASP A 56 6.13 1.47 -24.12
N LEU A 57 5.40 0.43 -24.54
CA LEU A 57 4.70 -0.49 -23.64
C LEU A 57 5.66 -1.24 -22.69
N LEU A 58 6.82 -1.67 -23.19
CA LEU A 58 7.86 -2.32 -22.38
C LEU A 58 8.43 -1.34 -21.35
N ASN A 59 8.72 -0.11 -21.75
CA ASN A 59 9.21 0.93 -20.85
C ASN A 59 8.19 1.26 -19.76
N GLU A 60 6.91 1.36 -20.11
CA GLU A 60 5.83 1.60 -19.14
C GLU A 60 5.69 0.42 -18.16
N SER A 61 5.73 -0.81 -18.67
CA SER A 61 5.65 -2.04 -17.86
C SER A 61 6.84 -2.16 -16.89
N ALA A 62 8.06 -1.86 -17.36
CA ALA A 62 9.26 -1.86 -16.52
C ALA A 62 9.21 -0.79 -15.42
N ARG A 63 8.77 0.43 -15.76
CA ARG A 63 8.57 1.53 -14.79
C ARG A 63 7.54 1.16 -13.74
N THR A 64 6.38 0.64 -14.17
CA THR A 64 5.31 0.20 -13.26
C THR A 64 5.79 -0.90 -12.32
N SER A 65 6.50 -1.89 -12.84
CA SER A 65 7.07 -3.00 -12.04
C SER A 65 8.07 -2.48 -11.00
N THR A 66 8.96 -1.58 -11.41
CA THR A 66 9.97 -0.96 -10.53
C THR A 66 9.32 -0.15 -9.41
N ASN A 67 8.31 0.67 -9.73
CA ASN A 67 7.61 1.47 -8.74
C ASN A 67 6.87 0.59 -7.73
N LYS A 68 6.19 -0.46 -8.19
CA LYS A 68 5.54 -1.44 -7.31
C LYS A 68 6.56 -2.12 -6.39
N LEU A 69 7.70 -2.58 -6.92
CA LEU A 69 8.75 -3.19 -6.10
C LEU A 69 9.31 -2.23 -5.05
N LYS A 70 9.58 -0.96 -5.41
CA LYS A 70 10.03 0.08 -4.47
C LYS A 70 9.01 0.28 -3.34
N PHE A 71 7.73 0.36 -3.68
CA PHE A 71 6.66 0.49 -2.71
C PHE A 71 6.55 -0.75 -1.81
N PHE A 72 6.48 -1.96 -2.39
CA PHE A 72 6.35 -3.21 -1.64
C PHE A 72 7.51 -3.45 -0.68
N ARG A 73 8.73 -3.10 -1.10
CA ARG A 73 9.92 -3.16 -0.26
C ARG A 73 9.76 -2.34 1.04
N LEU A 74 9.16 -1.16 0.96
CA LEU A 74 8.94 -0.28 2.12
C LEU A 74 7.68 -0.67 2.92
N ALA A 75 6.56 -0.95 2.23
CA ALA A 75 5.27 -1.20 2.85
C ALA A 75 5.17 -2.56 3.56
N PHE A 76 5.81 -3.59 2.99
CA PHE A 76 5.70 -4.98 3.47
C PHE A 76 7.05 -5.57 3.88
N GLY A 77 8.12 -5.21 3.19
CA GLY A 77 9.46 -5.72 3.45
C GLY A 77 10.04 -5.30 4.80
N ALA A 78 11.13 -5.93 5.21
CA ALA A 78 11.93 -5.52 6.38
C ALA A 78 12.81 -4.27 6.09
N ALA A 79 12.63 -3.61 4.94
CA ALA A 79 13.64 -2.74 4.38
C ALA A 79 13.77 -1.39 5.09
N GLY A 80 15.02 -0.95 5.22
CA GLY A 80 15.41 0.45 5.44
C GLY A 80 16.73 0.59 6.20
N GLY A 81 17.89 0.47 5.54
CA GLY A 81 19.19 0.92 6.07
C GLY A 81 19.60 0.48 7.49
N TYR A 82 20.63 1.13 8.02
CA TYR A 82 20.96 1.11 9.46
C TYR A 82 20.08 2.14 10.18
N GLY A 83 19.47 1.77 11.31
CA GLY A 83 18.63 2.66 12.13
C GLY A 83 17.13 2.34 12.08
N ASP A 84 16.34 3.05 12.87
CA ASP A 84 14.89 2.80 13.02
C ASP A 84 14.01 3.82 12.27
N GLU A 85 14.61 4.81 11.63
CA GLU A 85 13.95 5.89 10.90
C GLU A 85 14.21 5.85 9.40
N LEU A 86 13.30 6.45 8.64
CA LEU A 86 13.33 6.58 7.19
C LEU A 86 12.95 8.03 6.82
N PRO A 87 13.61 8.65 5.81
CA PRO A 87 13.15 9.91 5.26
C PRO A 87 11.72 9.81 4.72
N VAL A 88 10.88 10.79 5.02
CA VAL A 88 9.51 10.88 4.49
C VAL A 88 9.51 10.98 2.97
N GLU A 89 10.55 11.58 2.40
CA GLU A 89 10.74 11.67 0.95
C GLU A 89 10.81 10.30 0.27
N GLU A 90 11.36 9.26 0.91
CA GLU A 90 11.33 7.90 0.35
C GLU A 90 9.90 7.32 0.31
N ALA A 91 9.11 7.57 1.35
CA ALA A 91 7.70 7.17 1.38
C ALA A 91 6.88 7.93 0.34
N ARG A 92 7.18 9.22 0.15
CA ARG A 92 6.59 10.07 -0.88
C ARG A 92 6.81 9.53 -2.27
N GLN A 93 8.05 9.30 -2.65
CA GLN A 93 8.40 8.77 -3.97
C GLN A 93 7.77 7.39 -4.22
N ALA A 94 7.66 6.57 -3.18
CA ALA A 94 7.01 5.27 -3.29
C ALA A 94 5.51 5.39 -3.58
N ILE A 95 4.79 6.25 -2.86
CA ILE A 95 3.35 6.48 -3.05
C ILE A 95 3.08 7.13 -4.41
N GLU A 96 3.82 8.18 -4.77
CA GLU A 96 3.68 8.85 -6.07
C GLU A 96 3.94 7.86 -7.22
N GLY A 97 4.98 7.03 -7.09
CA GLY A 97 5.31 5.99 -8.06
C GLY A 97 4.20 4.95 -8.27
N MET A 98 3.43 4.62 -7.23
CA MET A 98 2.31 3.67 -7.33
C MET A 98 1.18 4.18 -8.22
N PHE A 99 0.93 5.49 -8.20
CA PHE A 99 -0.20 6.10 -8.92
C PHE A 99 0.21 6.77 -10.24
N ALA A 100 1.51 6.89 -10.50
CA ALA A 100 2.06 7.57 -11.68
C ALA A 100 1.56 7.00 -13.03
N ALA A 101 1.54 5.67 -13.19
CA ALA A 101 1.16 5.04 -14.47
C ALA A 101 -0.33 5.20 -14.78
N ALA A 102 -1.19 5.18 -13.76
CA ALA A 102 -2.63 5.31 -13.96
C ALA A 102 -3.05 6.74 -14.33
N GLY A 103 -2.26 7.76 -13.95
CA GLY A 103 -2.53 9.18 -14.22
C GLY A 103 -3.85 9.73 -13.64
N ARG A 104 -4.55 8.95 -12.81
CA ARG A 104 -5.89 9.24 -12.32
C ARG A 104 -5.90 9.80 -10.90
N VAL A 105 -4.87 9.54 -10.11
CA VAL A 105 -4.77 9.98 -8.71
C VAL A 105 -3.62 10.95 -8.57
N SER A 106 -3.93 12.19 -8.17
CA SER A 106 -2.92 13.15 -7.75
C SER A 106 -2.58 12.93 -6.27
N VAL A 107 -1.31 13.05 -5.92
CA VAL A 107 -0.85 12.91 -4.54
C VAL A 107 -0.39 14.28 -4.05
N ASN A 108 -0.93 14.70 -2.92
CA ASN A 108 -0.60 15.96 -2.27
C ASN A 108 -0.08 15.68 -0.86
N TRP A 109 1.08 16.25 -0.52
CA TRP A 109 1.75 16.05 0.76
C TRP A 109 1.65 17.32 1.59
N MET A 110 1.10 17.18 2.80
CA MET A 110 1.05 18.26 3.77
C MET A 110 2.43 18.45 4.40
N PRO A 111 2.83 19.70 4.73
CA PRO A 111 4.01 19.95 5.54
C PRO A 111 3.96 19.14 6.84
N GLY A 112 5.09 18.60 7.28
CA GLY A 112 5.13 17.67 8.40
C GLY A 112 6.55 17.26 8.80
N ALA A 113 6.69 16.04 9.31
CA ALA A 113 7.99 15.49 9.70
C ALA A 113 8.90 15.19 8.49
N ASP A 114 10.21 15.37 8.67
CA ASP A 114 11.21 14.98 7.65
C ASP A 114 11.59 13.49 7.74
N MET A 115 11.51 12.92 8.94
CA MET A 115 11.86 11.54 9.27
C MET A 115 10.70 10.88 10.01
N LEU A 116 10.45 9.61 9.71
CA LEU A 116 9.48 8.78 10.42
C LEU A 116 10.11 7.44 10.77
N ASN A 117 9.69 6.85 11.90
CA ASN A 117 10.09 5.48 12.17
C ASN A 117 9.53 4.51 11.11
N LYS A 118 10.22 3.39 10.91
CA LYS A 118 9.84 2.39 9.88
C LYS A 118 8.42 1.86 10.03
N ARG A 119 7.92 1.75 11.27
CA ARG A 119 6.55 1.29 11.53
C ARG A 119 5.53 2.29 11.03
N ALA A 120 5.72 3.58 11.31
CA ALA A 120 4.87 4.66 10.85
C ALA A 120 4.85 4.75 9.32
N VAL A 121 6.00 4.60 8.67
CA VAL A 121 6.07 4.55 7.20
C VAL A 121 5.28 3.36 6.64
N LYS A 122 5.44 2.16 7.20
CA LYS A 122 4.64 0.98 6.77
C LYS A 122 3.14 1.23 6.87
N ILE A 123 2.70 1.81 7.98
CA ILE A 123 1.28 2.14 8.19
C ILE A 123 0.83 3.17 7.14
N LEU A 124 1.56 4.28 7.00
CA LEU A 124 1.25 5.36 6.05
C LEU A 124 1.13 4.84 4.61
N LEU A 125 2.10 4.05 4.16
CA LEU A 125 2.10 3.45 2.82
C LEU A 125 0.87 2.58 2.58
N ASN A 126 0.53 1.71 3.53
CA ASN A 126 -0.63 0.82 3.40
C ASN A 126 -1.96 1.61 3.42
N LEU A 127 -2.09 2.62 4.28
CA LEU A 127 -3.27 3.50 4.29
C LEU A 127 -3.40 4.27 2.98
N ALA A 128 -2.29 4.80 2.44
CA ALA A 128 -2.26 5.50 1.15
C ALA A 128 -2.66 4.60 -0.02
N LEU A 129 -2.16 3.35 -0.05
CA LEU A 129 -2.53 2.37 -1.07
C LEU A 129 -4.04 2.09 -1.05
N ILE A 130 -4.59 1.78 0.13
CA ILE A 130 -6.02 1.46 0.30
C ILE A 130 -6.89 2.66 -0.08
N ALA A 131 -6.51 3.86 0.34
CA ALA A 131 -7.26 5.09 0.05
C ALA A 131 -7.20 5.45 -1.44
N GLY A 132 -6.04 5.27 -2.08
CA GLY A 132 -5.88 5.49 -3.53
C GLY A 132 -6.63 4.46 -4.37
N ASP A 133 -6.61 3.18 -3.99
CA ASP A 133 -7.38 2.13 -4.66
C ASP A 133 -8.90 2.36 -4.56
N ALA A 134 -9.35 3.02 -3.49
CA ALA A 134 -10.75 3.42 -3.34
C ALA A 134 -11.19 4.51 -4.32
N LEU A 135 -10.26 5.26 -4.93
CA LEU A 135 -10.52 6.29 -5.95
C LEU A 135 -10.74 5.67 -7.33
N VAL A 136 -11.81 4.89 -7.49
CA VAL A 136 -12.11 4.11 -8.71
C VAL A 136 -12.27 4.92 -10.00
N ARG A 137 -12.47 6.24 -9.88
CA ARG A 137 -12.52 7.19 -11.01
C ARG A 137 -11.42 8.24 -10.96
N GLY A 138 -10.37 8.00 -10.17
CA GLY A 138 -9.36 9.00 -9.88
C GLY A 138 -9.83 10.03 -8.86
N GLY A 139 -8.95 10.99 -8.60
CA GLY A 139 -9.15 12.02 -7.58
C GLY A 139 -7.83 12.50 -7.00
N GLN A 140 -7.89 12.94 -5.74
CA GLN A 140 -6.77 13.45 -4.98
C GLN A 140 -6.59 12.65 -3.70
N LEU A 141 -5.32 12.38 -3.38
CA LEU A 141 -4.87 11.75 -2.14
C LEU A 141 -4.04 12.77 -1.37
N ASP A 142 -4.60 13.32 -0.30
CA ASP A 142 -3.90 14.20 0.65
C ASP A 142 -3.26 13.35 1.76
N ILE A 143 -1.98 13.57 2.04
CA ILE A 143 -1.20 12.78 3.00
C ILE A 143 -0.52 13.71 3.99
N GLY A 144 -0.68 13.42 5.28
CA GLY A 144 -0.05 14.14 6.39
C GLY A 144 0.62 13.19 7.36
N ALA A 145 1.76 13.63 7.91
CA ALA A 145 2.48 12.93 8.95
C ALA A 145 3.17 13.93 9.88
N GLU A 146 2.77 13.94 11.14
CA GLU A 146 3.30 14.85 12.15
C GLU A 146 3.89 14.07 13.32
N THR A 147 5.03 14.55 13.84
CA THR A 147 5.64 14.00 15.06
C THR A 147 5.50 15.02 16.18
N GLY A 148 4.65 14.71 17.15
CA GLY A 148 4.37 15.54 18.30
C GLY A 148 5.04 15.05 19.59
N SER A 149 4.72 15.71 20.71
CA SER A 149 5.17 15.29 22.04
C SER A 149 4.59 13.93 22.46
N ASN A 150 3.37 13.63 21.99
CA ASN A 150 2.58 12.48 22.44
C ASN A 150 2.75 11.25 21.56
N GLY A 151 3.29 11.41 20.35
CA GLY A 151 3.34 10.34 19.36
C GLY A 151 3.45 10.86 17.93
N ILE A 152 3.24 9.96 16.99
CA ILE A 152 3.18 10.23 15.55
C ILE A 152 1.72 10.18 15.13
N GLU A 153 1.26 11.21 14.43
CA GLU A 153 -0.05 11.29 13.81
C GLU A 153 0.09 11.15 12.30
N LEU A 154 -0.67 10.21 11.73
CA LEU A 154 -0.71 9.94 10.30
C LEU A 154 -2.13 10.20 9.82
N ALA A 155 -2.26 10.89 8.69
CA ALA A 155 -3.53 11.15 8.04
C ALA A 155 -3.43 10.89 6.55
N VAL A 156 -4.43 10.19 6.01
CA VAL A 156 -4.61 9.97 4.58
C VAL A 156 -6.05 10.30 4.24
N ARG A 157 -6.26 11.23 3.31
CA ARG A 157 -7.58 11.66 2.86
C ARG A 157 -7.67 11.48 1.35
N ALA A 158 -8.63 10.67 0.91
CA ALA A 158 -8.96 10.46 -0.48
C ALA A 158 -10.26 11.19 -0.84
N GLN A 159 -10.22 11.97 -1.92
CA GLN A 159 -11.37 12.70 -2.44
C GLN A 159 -11.46 12.50 -3.96
N GLY A 160 -12.66 12.22 -4.48
CA GLY A 160 -12.86 12.02 -5.91
C GLY A 160 -14.34 11.92 -6.28
N GLN A 161 -14.63 11.81 -7.58
CA GLN A 161 -16.01 11.74 -8.09
C GLN A 161 -16.75 10.50 -7.56
N LYS A 162 -16.04 9.39 -7.37
CA LYS A 162 -16.58 8.14 -6.87
C LYS A 162 -15.54 7.44 -6.01
N ILE A 163 -15.88 7.22 -4.75
CA ILE A 163 -15.04 6.53 -3.77
C ILE A 163 -15.73 5.21 -3.40
N MET A 164 -15.02 4.09 -3.47
CA MET A 164 -15.52 2.78 -3.07
C MET A 164 -14.48 2.06 -2.21
N LEU A 165 -14.75 1.93 -0.91
CA LEU A 165 -13.96 1.11 -0.01
C LEU A 165 -14.65 -0.26 0.15
N ASP A 166 -13.91 -1.34 -0.10
CA ASP A 166 -14.38 -2.70 0.14
C ASP A 166 -14.67 -2.94 1.63
N GLY A 167 -15.78 -3.61 1.93
CA GLY A 167 -16.21 -3.85 3.31
C GLY A 167 -15.21 -4.67 4.12
N GLY A 168 -14.50 -5.63 3.49
CA GLY A 168 -13.45 -6.41 4.14
C GLY A 168 -12.21 -5.58 4.45
N LEU A 169 -11.87 -4.59 3.61
CA LEU A 169 -10.80 -3.63 3.90
C LEU A 169 -11.16 -2.72 5.07
N ARG A 170 -12.40 -2.21 5.10
CA ARG A 170 -12.91 -1.42 6.22
C ARG A 170 -12.89 -2.24 7.52
N ALA A 171 -13.46 -3.44 7.49
CA ALA A 171 -13.50 -4.35 8.64
C ALA A 171 -12.10 -4.70 9.16
N ALA A 172 -11.13 -4.87 8.27
CA ALA A 172 -9.74 -5.13 8.66
C ALA A 172 -9.10 -3.93 9.36
N LEU A 173 -9.36 -2.70 8.88
CA LEU A 173 -8.83 -1.48 9.47
C LEU A 173 -9.54 -1.10 10.78
N ASP A 174 -10.85 -1.29 10.90
CA ASP A 174 -11.62 -1.01 12.12
C ASP A 174 -11.55 -2.13 13.17
N GLY A 175 -11.07 -3.32 12.77
CA GLY A 175 -10.83 -4.48 13.62
C GLY A 175 -12.02 -5.37 13.87
N SER A 176 -13.09 -5.21 13.10
CA SER A 176 -14.25 -6.09 13.12
C SER A 176 -14.08 -7.33 12.23
N LEU A 177 -13.04 -7.38 11.39
CA LEU A 177 -12.76 -8.58 10.57
C LEU A 177 -12.35 -9.77 11.46
N SER A 178 -12.98 -10.91 11.23
CA SER A 178 -12.57 -12.17 11.87
C SER A 178 -11.29 -12.72 11.23
N ALA A 179 -10.57 -13.60 11.95
CA ALA A 179 -9.40 -14.27 11.38
C ALA A 179 -9.78 -15.20 10.22
N ASP A 180 -10.97 -15.81 10.26
CA ASP A 180 -11.46 -16.72 9.23
C ASP A 180 -11.81 -15.99 7.91
N ASP A 181 -12.10 -14.69 7.99
CA ASP A 181 -12.38 -13.84 6.82
C ASP A 181 -11.11 -13.16 6.25
N LEU A 182 -9.94 -13.49 6.79
CA LEU A 182 -8.66 -12.96 6.32
C LEU A 182 -8.33 -13.54 4.94
N SER A 183 -7.91 -12.67 4.02
CA SER A 183 -7.62 -13.02 2.64
C SER A 183 -6.49 -12.17 2.07
N ALA A 184 -5.96 -12.54 0.91
CA ALA A 184 -4.93 -11.75 0.23
C ALA A 184 -5.39 -10.31 -0.08
N ARG A 185 -6.70 -10.09 -0.24
CA ARG A 185 -7.26 -8.76 -0.51
C ARG A 185 -7.12 -7.84 0.71
N ASN A 186 -7.43 -8.33 1.91
CA ASN A 186 -7.49 -7.52 3.14
C ASN A 186 -6.27 -7.69 4.06
N ALA A 187 -5.32 -8.57 3.72
CA ALA A 187 -4.09 -8.80 4.49
C ALA A 187 -3.27 -7.51 4.75
N ALA A 188 -3.17 -6.61 3.76
CA ALA A 188 -2.46 -5.33 3.92
C ALA A 188 -3.13 -4.39 4.94
N ALA A 189 -4.46 -4.29 4.90
CA ALA A 189 -5.25 -3.54 5.86
C ALA A 189 -5.14 -4.13 7.28
N TRP A 190 -5.24 -5.45 7.38
CA TRP A 190 -5.04 -6.18 8.62
C TRP A 190 -3.65 -5.94 9.22
N MET A 191 -2.60 -5.99 8.39
CA MET A 191 -1.23 -5.68 8.78
C MET A 191 -1.13 -4.27 9.37
N ALA A 192 -1.63 -3.26 8.67
CA ALA A 192 -1.56 -1.87 9.08
C ALA A 192 -2.22 -1.67 10.45
N ARG A 193 -3.43 -2.23 10.65
CA ARG A 193 -4.10 -2.19 11.95
C ARG A 193 -3.27 -2.87 13.04
N ARG A 194 -2.76 -4.08 12.78
CA ARG A 194 -1.96 -4.83 13.77
C ARG A 194 -0.71 -4.06 14.18
N LEU A 195 -0.04 -3.38 13.26
CA LEU A 195 1.12 -2.53 13.56
C LEU A 195 0.74 -1.34 14.47
N VAL A 196 -0.41 -0.72 14.23
CA VAL A 196 -0.94 0.36 15.09
C VAL A 196 -1.25 -0.17 16.49
N VAL A 197 -2.00 -1.27 16.59
CA VAL A 197 -2.40 -1.86 17.88
C VAL A 197 -1.19 -2.37 18.68
N GLN A 198 -0.22 -3.00 18.02
CA GLN A 198 1.03 -3.44 18.67
C GLN A 198 1.85 -2.28 19.24
N ALA A 199 1.70 -1.07 18.68
CA ALA A 199 2.32 0.13 19.21
C ALA A 199 1.51 0.77 20.35
N GLY A 200 0.36 0.19 20.76
CA GLY A 200 -0.58 0.84 21.69
C GLY A 200 -1.34 2.01 21.06
N GLY A 201 -1.32 2.12 19.73
CA GLY A 201 -1.93 3.19 18.98
C GLY A 201 -3.40 2.98 18.65
N GLN A 202 -3.95 3.92 17.89
CA GLN A 202 -5.34 3.90 17.44
C GLN A 202 -5.44 4.22 15.95
N ILE A 203 -6.42 3.62 15.28
CA ILE A 203 -6.76 3.89 13.88
C ILE A 203 -8.20 4.37 13.81
N MET A 204 -8.45 5.40 13.01
CA MET A 204 -9.74 6.04 12.82
C MET A 204 -10.09 6.06 11.34
N LEU A 205 -11.36 5.84 11.03
CA LEU A 205 -11.89 5.87 9.68
C LEU A 205 -13.06 6.84 9.63
N SER A 206 -13.20 7.60 8.54
CA SER A 206 -14.42 8.36 8.29
C SER A 206 -15.63 7.41 8.20
N PRO A 207 -16.85 7.84 8.57
CA PRO A 207 -18.06 7.06 8.35
C PRO A 207 -18.29 6.70 6.88
N GLU A 208 -19.15 5.70 6.65
CA GLU A 208 -19.60 5.36 5.29
C GLU A 208 -20.50 6.48 4.73
N GLY A 209 -20.42 6.73 3.42
CA GLY A 209 -21.24 7.76 2.77
C GLY A 209 -20.72 9.19 2.87
N GLU A 210 -19.60 9.41 3.57
CA GLU A 210 -18.92 10.71 3.60
C GLU A 210 -18.35 11.11 2.24
N ALA A 211 -18.28 12.42 2.00
CA ALA A 211 -17.79 12.98 0.72
C ALA A 211 -16.30 12.72 0.47
N ALA A 212 -15.53 12.43 1.52
CA ALA A 212 -14.14 12.04 1.46
C ALA A 212 -13.91 10.81 2.36
N LEU A 213 -13.02 9.94 1.92
CA LEU A 213 -12.54 8.83 2.73
C LEU A 213 -11.32 9.32 3.52
N VAL A 214 -11.38 9.21 4.84
CA VAL A 214 -10.28 9.61 5.72
C VAL A 214 -9.83 8.43 6.57
N PHE A 215 -8.52 8.18 6.57
CA PHE A 215 -7.85 7.30 7.50
C PHE A 215 -6.92 8.13 8.39
N GLY A 216 -7.07 7.98 9.70
CA GLY A 216 -6.17 8.53 10.69
C GLY A 216 -5.51 7.40 11.47
N ALA A 217 -4.23 7.54 11.82
CA ALA A 217 -3.56 6.64 12.75
C ALA A 217 -2.69 7.42 13.73
N PHE A 218 -2.77 7.08 15.01
CA PHE A 218 -1.94 7.63 16.07
C PHE A 218 -1.05 6.53 16.64
N LEU A 219 0.24 6.80 16.78
CA LEU A 219 1.22 5.93 17.39
C LEU A 219 1.83 6.63 18.60
N PRO A 220 1.58 6.18 19.84
CA PRO A 220 2.20 6.78 21.01
C PRO A 220 3.72 6.57 20.99
N ARG A 221 4.45 7.44 21.70
CA ARG A 221 5.90 7.28 21.92
C ARG A 221 6.22 6.09 22.80
#